data_AF-A0A7S4V069-F1
#
_entry.id   AF-A0A7S4V069-F1
#
_cell.length_a   1.000
_cell.length_b   1.000
_cell.length_c   1.000
_cell.angle_alpha   90.00
_cell.angle_beta   90.00
_cell.angle_gamma   90.00
#
_symmetry.space_group_name_H-M   'P 1'
#
loop_
_entity.id
_entity.type
_entity.pdbx_description
1 polymer ?
#
loop_
_entity_poly.entity_id
_entity_poly.type
_entity_poly.pdbx_seq_one_letter_code
_entity_poly.pdbx_strand_id
1 'polypeptide(L)'
;MAEAANLKKVDPLDLLRDYAIRKKTIVPEDDFICFGDQKFPSNTRTRFHSNKGESQTLQTLWFCLAQEKKSHADYLKQCQQFKYNFLTLLDRTELLRYLNGKIPSSNRIRALKATQEQDKEQQKEKKGLKRAGGEQEGRETKRARVGREGE
;
A
#
# COMPACT_ATOMS: atom_id res chain seq x y z
N MET A 1 -21.62 16.01 -24.40
CA MET A 1 -22.15 15.69 -23.06
C MET A 1 -21.14 14.80 -22.38
N ALA A 2 -20.40 15.31 -21.39
CA ALA A 2 -19.36 14.57 -20.67
C ALA A 2 -19.86 14.35 -19.25
N GLU A 3 -20.35 13.13 -18.97
CA GLU A 3 -20.82 12.72 -17.66
C GLU A 3 -19.61 12.42 -16.78
N ALA A 4 -19.07 13.48 -16.18
CA ALA A 4 -17.91 13.42 -15.31
C ALA A 4 -18.31 12.80 -13.95
N ALA A 5 -17.86 11.59 -13.74
CA ALA A 5 -17.19 11.18 -12.50
C ALA A 5 -17.98 11.38 -11.19
N ASN A 6 -19.09 10.65 -11.02
CA ASN A 6 -19.42 10.13 -9.70
C ASN A 6 -18.52 8.91 -9.39
N LEU A 7 -17.20 9.15 -9.36
CA LEU A 7 -16.19 8.17 -8.95
C LEU A 7 -16.35 7.97 -7.45
N LYS A 8 -17.29 7.11 -7.03
CA LYS A 8 -17.00 6.26 -5.87
C LYS A 8 -15.61 5.67 -6.17
N LYS A 9 -14.61 5.97 -5.34
CA LYS A 9 -13.29 5.33 -5.42
C LYS A 9 -13.49 3.87 -5.08
N VAL A 10 -14.07 3.10 -6.00
CA VAL A 10 -14.36 1.70 -5.79
C VAL A 10 -13.03 0.99 -5.90
N ASP A 11 -12.59 0.46 -4.76
CA ASP A 11 -11.35 -0.27 -4.70
C ASP A 11 -11.55 -1.65 -5.35
N PRO A 12 -10.64 -2.09 -6.24
CA PRO A 12 -10.81 -3.33 -6.99
C PRO A 12 -10.91 -4.57 -6.07
N LEU A 13 -10.33 -4.52 -4.87
CA LEU A 13 -10.48 -5.59 -3.87
C LEU A 13 -11.89 -5.62 -3.27
N ASP A 14 -12.47 -4.45 -3.03
CA ASP A 14 -13.83 -4.32 -2.48
C ASP A 14 -14.86 -4.80 -3.48
N LEU A 15 -14.65 -4.43 -4.75
CA LEU A 15 -15.49 -4.86 -5.85
C LEU A 15 -15.36 -6.36 -6.11
N LEU A 16 -14.15 -6.92 -6.08
CA LEU A 16 -13.93 -8.36 -6.16
C LEU A 16 -14.68 -9.11 -5.04
N ARG A 17 -14.69 -8.55 -3.83
CA ARG A 17 -15.46 -9.10 -2.70
C ARG A 17 -16.96 -9.02 -2.93
N ASP A 18 -17.51 -7.89 -3.36
CA ASP A 18 -18.96 -7.77 -3.66
C ASP A 18 -19.39 -8.80 -4.72
N TYR A 19 -18.60 -8.96 -5.78
CA TYR A 19 -18.88 -9.93 -6.84
C TYR A 19 -18.77 -11.38 -6.33
N ALA A 20 -17.79 -11.67 -5.47
CA ALA A 20 -17.65 -12.99 -4.86
C ALA A 20 -18.81 -13.35 -3.93
N ILE A 21 -19.27 -12.40 -3.10
CA ILE A 21 -20.41 -12.57 -2.19
C ILE A 21 -21.71 -12.76 -2.97
N ARG A 22 -21.93 -11.91 -3.99
CA ARG A 22 -23.12 -11.97 -4.84
C ARG A 22 -23.08 -13.07 -5.90
N LYS A 23 -21.98 -13.82 -5.99
CA LYS A 23 -21.71 -14.84 -7.03
C LYS A 23 -21.98 -14.30 -8.45
N LYS A 24 -21.58 -13.06 -8.72
CA LYS A 24 -21.65 -12.43 -10.03
C LYS A 24 -20.53 -12.94 -10.94
N THR A 25 -20.76 -12.87 -12.25
CA THR A 25 -19.75 -13.21 -13.26
C THR A 25 -18.65 -12.15 -13.31
N ILE A 26 -17.41 -12.59 -13.27
CA ILE A 26 -16.22 -11.76 -13.48
C ILE A 26 -15.54 -12.29 -14.74
N VAL A 27 -15.28 -11.41 -15.71
CA VAL A 27 -14.70 -11.78 -16.99
C VAL A 27 -13.24 -11.33 -17.00
N PRO A 28 -12.27 -12.27 -16.92
CA PRO A 28 -10.87 -11.95 -17.17
C PRO A 28 -10.63 -11.73 -18.67
N GLU A 29 -9.86 -10.73 -19.01
CA GLU A 29 -9.28 -10.49 -20.34
C GLU A 29 -7.75 -10.49 -20.19
N ASP A 30 -7.00 -10.53 -21.30
CA ASP A 30 -5.53 -10.65 -21.26
C ASP A 30 -4.85 -9.54 -20.44
N ASP A 31 -5.29 -8.29 -20.55
CA ASP A 31 -4.71 -7.14 -19.84
C ASP A 31 -5.66 -6.52 -18.80
N PHE A 32 -6.94 -6.88 -18.82
CA PHE A 32 -7.98 -6.28 -17.99
C PHE A 32 -8.86 -7.33 -17.30
N ILE A 33 -9.45 -6.96 -16.17
CA ILE A 33 -10.45 -7.75 -15.47
C ILE A 33 -11.72 -6.92 -15.43
N CYS A 34 -12.76 -7.45 -16.08
CA CYS A 34 -14.04 -6.81 -16.25
C CYS A 34 -15.04 -7.31 -15.21
N PHE A 35 -15.63 -6.34 -14.53
CA PHE A 35 -16.67 -6.52 -13.53
C PHE A 35 -17.92 -5.76 -13.95
N GLY A 36 -18.76 -6.39 -14.78
CA GLY A 36 -19.88 -5.69 -15.42
C GLY A 36 -19.36 -4.48 -16.20
N ASP A 37 -19.81 -3.29 -15.81
CA ASP A 37 -19.46 -2.01 -16.45
C ASP A 37 -18.07 -1.46 -16.06
N GLN A 38 -17.43 -1.99 -15.01
CA GLN A 38 -16.12 -1.54 -14.56
C GLN A 38 -15.01 -2.47 -15.03
N LYS A 39 -13.91 -1.92 -15.54
CA LYS A 39 -12.71 -2.68 -15.91
C LYS A 39 -11.48 -2.16 -15.18
N PHE A 40 -10.63 -3.08 -14.74
CA PHE A 40 -9.37 -2.77 -14.06
C PHE A 40 -8.22 -3.51 -14.73
N PRO A 41 -7.03 -2.91 -14.88
CA PRO A 41 -5.89 -3.64 -15.43
C PRO A 41 -5.51 -4.82 -14.53
N SER A 42 -5.13 -5.94 -15.13
CA SER A 42 -4.82 -7.19 -14.43
C SER A 42 -3.65 -7.03 -13.44
N ASN A 43 -2.68 -6.17 -13.79
CA ASN A 43 -1.54 -5.79 -12.97
C ASN A 43 -1.85 -4.74 -11.88
N THR A 44 -3.13 -4.42 -11.64
CA THR A 44 -3.52 -3.48 -10.57
C THR A 44 -3.08 -4.02 -9.22
N ARG A 45 -2.21 -3.29 -8.53
CA ARG A 45 -1.79 -3.62 -7.17
C ARG A 45 -2.95 -3.39 -6.21
N THR A 46 -3.21 -4.36 -5.35
CA THR A 46 -4.29 -4.31 -4.38
C THR A 46 -3.78 -4.05 -2.97
N ARG A 47 -4.71 -3.77 -2.05
CA ARG A 47 -4.46 -3.64 -0.61
C ARG A 47 -4.04 -4.94 0.08
N PHE A 48 -4.21 -6.08 -0.60
CA PHE A 48 -3.86 -7.38 -0.07
C PHE A 48 -2.35 -7.61 -0.21
N HIS A 49 -1.69 -7.84 0.92
CA HIS A 49 -0.26 -8.13 0.98
C HIS A 49 -0.09 -9.60 1.37
N SER A 50 0.69 -10.34 0.60
CA SER A 50 1.07 -11.72 0.96
C SER A 50 1.90 -11.74 2.23
N ASN A 51 2.13 -12.93 2.80
CA ASN A 51 2.94 -13.07 4.01
C ASN A 51 4.36 -12.48 3.89
N LYS A 52 4.92 -12.44 2.68
CA LYS A 52 6.22 -11.82 2.38
C LYS A 52 6.20 -10.29 2.30
N GLY A 53 5.05 -9.65 2.53
CA GLY A 53 4.89 -8.19 2.43
C GLY A 53 4.71 -7.66 1.01
N GLU A 54 4.62 -8.54 0.01
CA GLU A 54 4.45 -8.15 -1.39
C GLU A 54 2.98 -7.88 -1.70
N SER A 55 2.71 -6.71 -2.29
CA SER A 55 1.38 -6.34 -2.77
C SER A 55 0.97 -7.23 -3.93
N GLN A 56 -0.15 -7.92 -3.78
CA GLN A 56 -0.65 -8.84 -4.79
C GLN A 56 -1.45 -8.11 -5.86
N THR A 57 -1.37 -8.61 -7.08
CA THR A 57 -2.11 -8.07 -8.22
C THR A 57 -3.55 -8.59 -8.22
N LEU A 58 -4.44 -7.79 -8.81
CA LEU A 58 -5.85 -8.14 -8.93
C LEU A 58 -6.05 -9.48 -9.64
N GLN A 59 -5.23 -9.74 -10.67
CA GLN A 59 -5.21 -11.01 -11.40
C GLN A 59 -4.97 -12.21 -10.49
N THR A 60 -3.97 -12.15 -9.60
CA THR A 60 -3.69 -13.25 -8.68
C THR A 60 -4.84 -13.50 -7.71
N LEU A 61 -5.46 -12.44 -7.20
CA LEU A 61 -6.60 -12.58 -6.28
C LEU A 61 -7.83 -13.18 -6.97
N TRP A 62 -8.15 -12.68 -8.16
CA TRP A 62 -9.25 -13.20 -8.97
C TRP A 62 -9.00 -14.67 -9.35
N PHE A 63 -7.80 -15.01 -9.79
CA PHE A 63 -7.45 -16.38 -10.16
C PHE A 63 -7.56 -17.32 -8.96
N CYS A 64 -7.15 -16.86 -7.78
CA CYS A 64 -7.29 -17.61 -6.54
C CYS A 64 -8.77 -17.92 -6.20
N LEU A 65 -9.64 -16.93 -6.41
CA LEU A 65 -11.09 -17.07 -6.24
C LEU A 65 -11.70 -18.03 -7.29
N ALA A 66 -11.34 -17.89 -8.56
CA ALA A 66 -11.81 -18.77 -9.63
C ALA A 66 -11.44 -20.24 -9.38
N GLN A 67 -10.27 -20.47 -8.76
CA GLN A 67 -9.78 -21.80 -8.40
C GLN A 67 -10.16 -22.21 -6.96
N GLU A 68 -11.16 -21.59 -6.31
CA GLU A 68 -11.48 -21.86 -4.90
C GLU A 68 -11.79 -23.34 -4.61
N LYS A 69 -12.40 -24.04 -5.57
CA LYS A 69 -12.80 -25.46 -5.45
C LYS A 69 -11.65 -26.44 -5.67
N LYS A 70 -10.52 -25.99 -6.23
CA LYS A 70 -9.39 -26.87 -6.55
C LYS A 70 -8.40 -26.98 -5.39
N SER A 71 -7.71 -28.12 -5.31
CA SER A 71 -6.64 -28.31 -4.32
C SER A 71 -5.53 -27.27 -4.50
N HIS A 72 -4.85 -26.91 -3.41
CA HIS A 72 -3.77 -25.93 -3.45
C HIS A 72 -2.64 -26.34 -4.40
N ALA A 73 -2.31 -27.64 -4.46
CA ALA A 73 -1.31 -28.14 -5.39
C ALA A 73 -1.68 -27.90 -6.86
N ASP A 74 -2.97 -28.06 -7.21
CA ASP A 74 -3.46 -27.82 -8.57
C ASP A 74 -3.47 -26.32 -8.91
N TYR A 75 -3.87 -25.48 -7.97
CA TYR A 75 -3.76 -24.02 -8.08
C TYR A 75 -2.31 -23.58 -8.37
N LEU A 76 -1.32 -24.14 -7.66
CA LEU A 76 0.10 -23.81 -7.88
C LEU A 76 0.56 -24.22 -9.28
N LYS A 77 0.19 -25.41 -9.74
CA LYS A 77 0.51 -25.87 -11.11
C LYS A 77 -0.04 -24.91 -12.16
N GLN A 78 -1.31 -24.50 -12.02
CA GLN A 78 -1.90 -23.55 -12.95
C GLN A 78 -1.25 -22.17 -12.86
N CYS A 79 -0.94 -21.67 -11.65
CA CYS A 79 -0.21 -20.41 -11.51
C CYS A 79 1.13 -20.45 -12.25
N GLN A 80 1.86 -21.57 -12.17
CA GLN A 80 3.11 -21.75 -12.93
C GLN A 80 2.88 -21.78 -14.45
N GLN A 81 1.83 -22.47 -14.90
CA GLN A 81 1.47 -22.53 -16.32
C GLN A 81 1.16 -21.15 -16.90
N PHE A 82 0.39 -20.33 -16.17
CA PHE A 82 0.03 -18.97 -16.59
C PHE A 82 1.06 -17.91 -16.18
N LYS A 83 2.16 -18.31 -15.51
CA LYS A 83 3.19 -17.41 -14.94
C LYS A 83 2.62 -16.33 -14.02
N TYR A 84 1.57 -16.67 -13.27
CA TYR A 84 0.96 -15.78 -12.29
C TYR A 84 1.65 -15.90 -10.94
N ASN A 85 1.59 -14.81 -10.15
CA ASN A 85 2.02 -14.86 -8.76
C ASN A 85 1.14 -15.83 -7.99
N PHE A 86 1.76 -16.63 -7.12
CA PHE A 86 1.07 -17.59 -6.28
C PHE A 86 0.98 -17.10 -4.84
N LEU A 87 -0.13 -17.42 -4.17
CA LEU A 87 -0.31 -17.19 -2.75
C LEU A 87 0.10 -18.42 -1.95
N THR A 88 0.56 -18.23 -0.71
CA THR A 88 0.76 -19.36 0.21
C THR A 88 -0.59 -19.96 0.63
N LEU A 89 -0.60 -21.19 1.12
CA LEU A 89 -1.83 -21.86 1.58
C LEU A 89 -2.59 -21.04 2.64
N LEU A 90 -1.85 -20.41 3.56
CA LEU A 90 -2.42 -19.57 4.61
C LEU A 90 -3.06 -18.30 4.02
N ASP A 91 -2.32 -17.60 3.15
CA ASP A 91 -2.82 -16.39 2.47
C ASP A 91 -4.05 -16.69 1.60
N ARG A 92 -4.04 -17.83 0.88
CA ARG A 92 -5.18 -18.29 0.07
C ARG A 92 -6.41 -18.53 0.93
N THR A 93 -6.25 -19.24 2.05
CA THR A 93 -7.38 -19.55 2.95
C THR A 93 -7.96 -18.27 3.54
N GLU A 94 -7.10 -17.33 3.97
CA GLU A 94 -7.53 -16.06 4.53
C GLU A 94 -8.23 -15.18 3.49
N LEU A 95 -7.66 -15.06 2.28
CA LEU A 95 -8.25 -14.32 1.17
C LEU A 95 -9.63 -14.87 0.80
N LEU A 96 -9.77 -16.18 0.64
CA LEU A 96 -11.05 -16.80 0.28
C LEU A 96 -12.11 -16.58 1.36
N ARG A 97 -11.74 -16.59 2.64
CA ARG A 97 -12.65 -16.25 3.74
C ARG A 97 -13.09 -14.78 3.66
N TYR A 98 -12.18 -13.87 3.34
CA TYR A 98 -12.50 -12.45 3.17
C TYR A 98 -13.41 -12.21 1.97
N LEU A 99 -13.06 -12.75 0.80
CA LEU A 99 -13.82 -12.57 -0.44
C LEU A 99 -15.22 -13.18 -0.35
N ASN A 100 -15.39 -14.32 0.32
CA ASN A 100 -16.72 -14.90 0.57
C ASN A 100 -17.48 -14.21 1.72
N GLY A 101 -16.94 -13.13 2.31
CA GLY A 101 -17.60 -12.40 3.40
C GLY A 101 -17.63 -13.12 4.74
N LYS A 102 -16.89 -14.23 4.91
CA LYS A 102 -16.79 -14.96 6.20
C LYS A 102 -16.05 -14.17 7.27
N ILE A 103 -15.18 -13.24 6.87
CA ILE A 103 -14.50 -12.30 7.75
C ILE A 103 -14.69 -10.86 7.23
N PRO A 104 -14.93 -9.87 8.11
CA PRO A 104 -15.16 -8.48 7.70
C PRO A 104 -13.89 -7.80 7.21
N SER A 105 -12.73 -8.22 7.74
CA SER A 105 -11.40 -7.71 7.45
C SER A 105 -10.36 -8.82 7.64
N SER A 106 -9.19 -8.68 7.01
CA SER A 106 -8.06 -9.61 7.14
C SER A 106 -6.82 -8.80 7.53
N ASN A 107 -5.93 -9.39 8.34
CA ASN A 107 -4.68 -8.75 8.77
C ASN A 107 -3.71 -8.50 7.59
N ARG A 108 -3.92 -9.19 6.48
CA ARG A 108 -3.19 -9.01 5.21
C ARG A 108 -3.69 -7.82 4.40
N ILE A 109 -4.87 -7.31 4.70
CA ILE A 109 -5.42 -6.13 4.05
C ILE A 109 -4.88 -4.91 4.78
N ARG A 110 -3.84 -4.30 4.20
CA ARG A 110 -3.38 -3.00 4.69
C ARG A 110 -4.32 -1.93 4.17
N ALA A 111 -4.76 -1.03 5.04
CA ALA A 111 -5.32 0.23 4.58
C ALA A 111 -4.29 0.87 3.64
N LEU A 112 -4.71 1.32 2.45
CA LEU A 112 -3.93 2.31 1.73
C LEU A 112 -3.88 3.50 2.69
N LYS A 113 -2.79 3.63 3.45
CA LYS A 113 -2.45 4.94 3.97
C LYS A 113 -2.31 5.75 2.71
N ALA A 114 -3.26 6.66 2.48
CA ALA A 114 -3.09 7.68 1.46
C ALA A 114 -1.69 8.24 1.72
N THR A 115 -0.78 8.01 0.80
CA THR A 115 0.50 8.71 0.77
C THR A 115 0.12 10.17 0.55
N GLN A 116 -0.11 10.87 1.66
CA GLN A 116 -0.12 12.32 1.75
C GLN A 116 1.33 12.77 1.53
N GLU A 117 1.82 12.66 0.29
CA GLU A 117 3.10 13.24 -0.14
C GLU A 117 2.90 14.10 -1.39
N GLN A 118 1.85 14.94 -1.38
CA GLN A 118 1.76 16.12 -2.25
C GLN A 118 1.13 17.28 -1.47
N ASP A 119 1.77 17.70 -0.38
CA ASP A 119 1.87 19.12 0.04
C ASP A 119 2.88 19.22 1.20
N LYS A 120 4.18 19.15 0.90
CA LYS A 120 5.22 19.53 1.87
C LYS A 120 6.19 20.59 1.34
N GLU A 121 5.88 21.19 0.19
CA GLU A 121 6.72 22.21 -0.45
C GLU A 121 6.40 23.65 0.01
N GLN A 122 5.29 23.93 0.71
CA GLN A 122 4.89 25.31 1.03
C GLN A 122 5.27 25.83 2.43
N GLN A 123 6.02 25.08 3.23
CA GLN A 123 6.43 25.55 4.58
C GLN A 123 7.91 25.93 4.73
N LYS A 124 8.63 26.12 3.62
CA LYS A 124 10.05 26.55 3.65
C LYS A 124 10.29 28.06 3.44
N GLU A 125 9.26 28.88 3.16
CA GLU A 125 9.46 30.27 2.74
C GLU A 125 9.06 31.38 3.74
N LYS A 126 8.82 31.08 5.03
CA LYS A 126 8.53 32.13 6.04
C LYS A 126 9.45 32.17 7.27
N LYS A 127 10.64 31.57 7.23
CA LYS A 127 11.69 31.77 8.26
C LYS A 127 12.97 32.42 7.72
N GLY A 128 12.82 33.28 6.70
CA GLY A 128 13.92 33.96 6.02
C GLY A 128 13.89 35.49 6.14
N LEU A 129 13.67 36.05 7.33
CA LEU A 129 14.03 37.44 7.66
C LEU A 129 13.97 37.55 9.19
N LYS A 130 15.08 37.50 9.93
CA LYS A 130 16.10 38.54 10.01
C LYS A 130 17.45 37.91 10.32
N ARG A 131 18.40 38.06 9.40
CA ARG A 131 19.84 38.05 9.70
C ARG A 131 20.27 39.50 9.86
N ALA A 132 20.84 39.83 11.00
CA ALA A 132 21.75 40.95 11.23
C ALA A 132 22.39 40.64 12.58
N GLY A 133 23.70 40.56 12.77
CA GLY A 133 24.87 40.59 11.91
C GLY A 133 25.98 40.01 12.78
N GLY A 134 26.96 39.33 12.19
CA GLY A 134 28.15 38.92 12.92
C GLY A 134 29.05 40.12 13.17
N GLU A 135 29.86 40.06 14.23
CA GLU A 135 31.27 40.43 14.11
C GLU A 135 32.08 39.75 15.22
N GLN A 136 33.29 39.34 14.83
CA GLN A 136 34.30 38.67 15.62
C GLN A 136 35.07 39.65 16.49
N GLU A 137 35.40 39.29 17.71
CA GLU A 137 36.72 39.47 18.35
C GLU A 137 36.62 38.89 19.76
N GLY A 138 37.53 38.04 20.20
CA GLY A 138 38.78 38.56 20.73
C GLY A 138 39.30 37.58 21.77
N ARG A 139 40.59 37.35 21.66
CA ARG A 139 41.46 36.47 22.41
C ARG A 139 41.58 36.94 23.88
N GLU A 140 42.01 36.01 24.73
CA GLU A 140 42.89 36.27 25.89
C GLU A 140 42.25 36.67 27.23
N THR A 141 42.29 35.75 28.19
CA THR A 141 42.49 36.09 29.61
C THR A 141 43.68 35.29 30.15
N LYS A 142 44.87 35.86 29.97
CA LYS A 142 45.98 35.71 30.93
C LYS A 142 45.78 36.74 32.04
N ARG A 143 45.81 36.30 33.30
CA ARG A 143 46.44 36.96 34.47
C ARG A 143 46.16 36.04 35.69
N ALA A 144 47.14 35.34 36.25
CA ALA A 144 48.32 35.77 37.01
C ALA A 144 48.08 35.69 38.53
N ARG A 145 48.64 34.61 39.12
CA ARG A 145 49.44 34.47 40.36
C ARG A 145 49.24 35.37 41.60
N VAL A 146 49.44 34.69 42.75
CA VAL A 146 49.97 35.09 44.08
C VAL A 146 48.97 35.69 45.09
N GLY A 147 48.97 35.40 46.40
CA GLY A 147 49.92 34.70 47.31
C GLY A 147 49.19 33.76 48.32
N ARG A 148 49.87 32.84 49.03
CA ARG A 148 50.53 32.99 50.37
C ARG A 148 49.53 33.54 51.42
N GLU A 149 49.28 32.95 52.59
CA GLU A 149 50.12 32.50 53.73
C GLU A 149 49.28 31.42 54.51
N GLY A 150 49.75 30.48 55.34
CA GLY A 150 50.87 30.46 56.26
C GLY A 150 50.38 30.60 57.71
N GLU A 151 49.94 29.50 58.35
CA GLU A 151 50.10 29.20 59.79
C GLU A 151 49.76 27.73 60.09
#